data_AF-A0A7C5CC98-F1
#
_entry.id   AF-A0A7C5CC98-F1
#
_cell.length_a   1.000
_cell.length_b   1.000
_cell.length_c   1.000
_cell.angle_alpha   90.00
_cell.angle_beta   90.00
_cell.angle_gamma   90.00
#
_symmetry.space_group_name_H-M   'P 1'
#
loop_
_entity.id
_entity.type
_entity.pdbx_description
1 polymer ?
#
loop_
_entity_poly.entity_id
_entity_poly.type
_entity_poly.pdbx_seq_one_letter_code
_entity_poly.pdbx_strand_id
1 'polypeptide(L)'
;GVDGGDTFSRLLLPAPLPPEDPFTGAATGCMAGYLWHHGLIESAEFIAEQGHWMGRPGRAQVEVLGPRAAPTGVRVGGQGRVLMRGELLL
;
A
#
# COMPACT_ATOMS: atom_id res chain seq x y z
N GLY A 1 -2.02 11.34 -9.60
CA GLY A 1 -0.82 10.65 -10.08
C GLY A 1 -0.04 10.14 -8.89
N VAL A 2 1.17 9.64 -9.12
CA VAL A 2 2.18 9.40 -8.07
C VAL A 2 2.99 10.67 -7.80
N ASP A 3 3.60 10.77 -6.62
CA ASP A 3 4.57 11.80 -6.22
C ASP A 3 5.95 11.16 -5.94
N GLY A 4 6.44 10.41 -6.93
CA GLY A 4 7.72 9.71 -6.87
C GLY A 4 7.63 8.22 -6.50
N GLY A 5 6.43 7.65 -6.38
CA GLY A 5 6.21 6.22 -6.27
C GLY A 5 6.20 5.48 -7.62
N ASP A 6 6.40 4.16 -7.56
CA ASP A 6 6.44 3.26 -8.73
C ASP A 6 5.05 2.76 -9.13
N THR A 7 4.08 2.82 -8.21
CA THR A 7 2.69 2.41 -8.46
C THR A 7 1.71 3.46 -7.95
N PHE A 8 0.62 3.67 -8.69
CA PHE A 8 -0.55 4.42 -8.25
C PHE A 8 -1.73 3.47 -8.07
N SER A 9 -2.38 3.50 -6.90
CA SER A 9 -3.57 2.68 -6.64
C SER A 9 -4.72 3.46 -6.00
N ARG A 10 -5.89 2.83 -6.01
CA ARG A 10 -7.11 3.25 -5.34
C ARG A 10 -7.83 2.00 -4.83
N LEU A 11 -8.47 2.09 -3.66
CA LEU A 11 -9.35 1.03 -3.16
C LEU A 11 -10.75 1.59 -2.92
N LEU A 12 -11.66 1.29 -3.85
CA LEU A 12 -13.06 1.67 -3.76
C LEU A 12 -13.82 0.68 -2.88
N LEU A 13 -14.66 1.19 -1.99
CA LEU A 13 -15.42 0.36 -1.05
C LEU A 13 -16.93 0.54 -1.28
N PRO A 14 -17.72 -0.53 -1.08
CA PRO A 14 -19.18 -0.43 -1.20
C PRO A 14 -19.80 0.25 0.02
N ALA A 15 -20.99 0.82 -0.16
CA ALA A 15 -21.79 1.33 0.95
C ALA A 15 -22.09 0.22 1.98
N PRO A 16 -22.08 0.52 3.29
CA PRO A 16 -22.04 1.85 3.91
C PRO A 16 -20.62 2.36 4.27
N LEU A 17 -19.55 1.73 3.77
CA LEU A 17 -18.18 2.18 4.04
C LEU A 17 -17.90 3.53 3.37
N PRO A 18 -16.86 4.28 3.82
CA PRO A 18 -16.35 5.41 3.06
C PRO A 18 -16.07 4.99 1.61
N PRO A 19 -16.29 5.86 0.61
CA PRO A 19 -16.23 5.46 -0.80
C PRO A 19 -14.85 4.98 -1.28
N GLU A 20 -13.78 5.40 -0.60
CA GLU A 20 -12.40 5.02 -0.91
C GLU A 20 -11.56 4.97 0.38
N ASP A 21 -10.61 4.02 0.46
CA ASP A 21 -9.63 3.93 1.54
C ASP A 21 -8.34 4.72 1.17
N PRO A 22 -7.84 5.62 2.04
CA PRO A 22 -6.64 6.41 1.77
C PRO A 22 -5.37 5.58 1.52
N PHE A 23 -5.17 4.48 2.25
CA PHE A 23 -4.02 3.60 2.06
C PHE A 23 -4.27 2.20 2.62
N THR A 24 -4.22 1.18 1.77
CA THR A 24 -4.56 -0.20 2.15
C THR A 24 -3.33 -1.09 2.11
N GLY A 25 -2.66 -1.27 3.27
CA GLY A 25 -1.41 -2.03 3.36
C GLY A 25 -1.52 -3.51 2.95
N ALA A 26 -2.60 -4.20 3.34
CA ALA A 26 -2.81 -5.59 2.97
C ALA A 26 -3.00 -5.77 1.45
N ALA A 27 -3.80 -4.91 0.82
CA ALA A 27 -3.99 -4.93 -0.64
C ALA A 27 -2.69 -4.60 -1.38
N THR A 28 -1.89 -3.68 -0.84
CA THR A 28 -0.55 -3.35 -1.36
C THR A 28 0.36 -4.59 -1.33
N GLY A 29 0.32 -5.39 -0.26
CA GLY A 29 1.06 -6.65 -0.18
C GLY A 29 0.63 -7.67 -1.24
N CYS A 30 -0.69 -7.85 -1.42
CA CYS A 30 -1.22 -8.72 -2.47
C CYS A 30 -0.84 -8.24 -3.87
N MET A 31 -0.93 -6.93 -4.13
CA MET A 31 -0.52 -6.31 -5.38
C MET A 31 0.96 -6.58 -5.67
N ALA A 32 1.84 -6.46 -4.67
CA ALA A 32 3.27 -6.75 -4.81
C ALA A 32 3.53 -8.19 -5.28
N GLY A 33 2.88 -9.16 -4.64
CA GLY A 33 2.99 -10.57 -5.03
C GLY A 33 2.50 -10.80 -6.46
N TYR A 34 1.38 -10.19 -6.84
CA TYR A 34 0.84 -10.28 -8.21
C TYR A 34 1.80 -9.69 -9.25
N LEU A 35 2.27 -8.45 -9.04
CA LEU A 35 3.17 -7.76 -9.96
C LEU A 35 4.48 -8.54 -10.13
N TRP A 36 5.02 -9.06 -9.04
CA TRP A 36 6.26 -9.84 -9.05
C TRP A 36 6.10 -11.18 -9.76
N HIS A 37 5.04 -11.93 -9.44
CA HIS A 37 4.76 -13.23 -10.06
C HIS A 37 4.58 -13.13 -11.57
N HIS A 38 3.90 -12.07 -12.04
CA HIS A 38 3.66 -11.85 -13.46
C HIS A 38 4.78 -11.07 -14.18
N GLY A 39 5.88 -10.75 -13.50
CA GLY A 39 7.01 -10.03 -14.11
C GLY A 39 6.68 -8.59 -14.55
N LEU A 40 5.68 -7.97 -13.93
CA LEU A 40 5.23 -6.60 -14.24
C LEU A 40 6.09 -5.53 -13.56
N ILE A 41 6.95 -5.93 -12.62
CA ILE A 41 8.00 -5.12 -12.03
C ILE A 41 9.33 -5.86 -12.18
N GLU A 42 10.44 -5.15 -12.37
CA GLU A 42 11.76 -5.76 -12.52
C GLU A 42 12.46 -5.97 -11.17
N SER A 43 12.20 -5.07 -10.21
CA SER A 43 12.71 -5.12 -8.84
C SER A 43 11.70 -5.76 -7.88
N ALA A 44 12.20 -6.49 -6.89
CA ALA A 44 11.37 -7.00 -5.78
C ALA A 44 11.07 -5.89 -4.75
N GLU A 45 11.79 -4.78 -4.83
CA GLU A 45 11.62 -3.59 -3.99
C GLU A 45 11.05 -2.45 -4.82
N PHE A 46 10.01 -1.79 -4.31
CA PHE A 46 9.40 -0.64 -4.96
C PHE A 46 8.65 0.25 -3.94
N ILE A 47 8.28 1.44 -4.38
CA ILE A 47 7.50 2.41 -3.62
C ILE A 47 6.04 2.38 -4.08
N ALA A 48 5.14 2.01 -3.18
CA ALA A 48 3.71 2.00 -3.42
C ALA A 48 3.03 3.29 -2.93
N GLU A 49 2.08 3.80 -3.70
CA GLU A 49 1.34 5.02 -3.41
C GLU A 49 -0.16 4.90 -3.65
N GLN A 50 -0.96 5.47 -2.74
CA GLN A 50 -2.44 5.43 -2.75
C GLN A 50 -3.01 6.75 -2.19
N GLY A 51 -4.29 7.05 -2.47
CA GLY A 51 -5.03 8.11 -1.77
C GLY A 51 -4.80 9.54 -2.30
N HIS A 52 -4.03 9.71 -3.37
CA HIS A 52 -3.76 11.04 -3.95
C HIS A 52 -5.04 11.73 -4.44
N TRP A 53 -6.00 10.98 -4.99
CA TRP A 53 -7.28 11.54 -5.44
C TRP A 53 -8.23 11.91 -4.29
N MET A 54 -7.91 11.46 -3.07
CA MET A 54 -8.61 11.86 -1.86
C MET A 54 -7.93 13.06 -1.16
N GLY A 55 -6.81 13.56 -1.68
CA GLY A 55 -5.97 14.54 -0.98
C GLY A 55 -5.30 13.97 0.27
N ARG A 56 -5.19 12.64 0.38
CA ARG A 56 -4.59 11.91 1.51
C ARG A 56 -3.51 10.96 1.01
N PRO A 57 -2.44 11.47 0.38
CA PRO A 57 -1.41 10.63 -0.22
C PRO A 57 -0.69 9.80 0.86
N GLY A 58 -0.76 8.48 0.73
CA GLY A 58 0.00 7.53 1.53
C GLY A 58 1.09 6.88 0.68
N ARG A 59 2.23 6.58 1.31
CA ARG A 59 3.40 5.95 0.69
C ARG A 59 3.90 4.79 1.54
N ALA A 60 4.25 3.67 0.90
CA ALA A 60 4.93 2.55 1.55
C ALA A 60 6.13 2.07 0.73
N GLN A 61 7.16 1.62 1.45
CA GLN A 61 8.24 0.79 0.92
C GLN A 61 7.76 -0.66 0.93
N VAL A 62 7.90 -1.34 -0.20
CA VAL A 62 7.43 -2.70 -0.39
C VAL A 62 8.59 -3.57 -0.85
N GLU A 63 8.72 -4.75 -0.27
CA GLU A 63 9.73 -5.76 -0.61
C GLU A 63 9.04 -7.13 -0.71
N VAL A 64 9.18 -7.81 -1.85
CA VAL A 64 8.76 -9.21 -2.00
C VAL A 64 9.92 -10.13 -1.60
N LEU A 65 9.65 -11.07 -0.69
CA LEU A 65 10.66 -11.96 -0.13
C LEU A 65 10.74 -13.28 -0.90
N GLY A 66 11.95 -13.81 -1.03
CA GLY A 66 12.22 -15.10 -1.67
C GLY A 66 12.32 -15.02 -3.21
N PRO A 67 12.60 -16.14 -3.88
CA PRO A 67 12.77 -16.19 -5.33
C PRO A 67 11.45 -15.93 -6.08
N ARG A 68 11.53 -15.35 -7.28
CA ARG A 68 10.34 -15.03 -8.11
C ARG A 68 9.43 -16.22 -8.40
N ALA A 69 10.01 -17.39 -8.60
CA ALA A 69 9.26 -18.62 -8.82
C ALA A 69 8.54 -19.15 -7.56
N ALA A 70 8.95 -18.72 -6.36
CA ALA A 70 8.35 -19.14 -5.09
C ALA A 70 8.48 -18.04 -4.01
N PRO A 71 7.70 -16.94 -4.11
CA PRO A 71 7.69 -15.90 -3.09
C PRO A 71 7.26 -16.45 -1.73
N THR A 72 7.94 -16.03 -0.66
CA THR A 72 7.69 -16.52 0.70
C THR A 72 6.96 -15.51 1.58
N GLY A 73 6.90 -14.25 1.15
CA GLY A 73 6.20 -13.20 1.87
C GLY A 73 6.37 -11.83 1.22
N VAL A 74 5.76 -10.81 1.83
CA VAL A 74 5.89 -9.41 1.44
C VAL A 74 6.05 -8.56 2.69
N ARG A 75 7.02 -7.65 2.70
CA ARG A 75 7.15 -6.61 3.71
C ARG A 75 6.55 -5.32 3.16
N VAL A 76 5.71 -4.68 3.96
CA VAL A 76 5.14 -3.36 3.64
C VAL A 76 5.42 -2.46 4.84
N GLY A 77 6.22 -1.42 4.62
CA GLY A 77 6.63 -0.48 5.65
C GLY A 77 6.31 0.97 5.25
N GLY A 78 5.77 1.75 6.18
CA GLY A 78 5.46 3.16 5.97
C GLY A 78 5.70 3.97 7.23
N GLN A 79 5.83 5.28 7.08
CA GLN A 79 5.96 6.19 8.20
C GLN A 79 4.60 6.44 8.86
N GLY A 80 4.54 6.35 10.18
CA GLY A 80 3.38 6.73 10.98
C GLY A 80 3.63 8.04 11.71
N ARG A 81 2.59 8.85 11.89
CA ARG A 81 2.65 10.08 12.69
C ARG A 81 1.48 10.14 13.66
N VAL A 82 1.76 10.43 14.92
CA VAL A 82 0.72 10.70 15.92
C VAL A 82 0.07 12.04 15.58
N LEU A 83 -1.23 12.00 15.24
CA LEU A 83 -2.01 13.21 14.94
C LEU A 83 -2.66 13.80 16.19
N MET A 84 -3.19 12.93 17.05
CA MET A 84 -3.89 13.29 18.28
C MET A 84 -3.63 12.24 19.35
N ARG A 85 -3.64 12.69 20.62
CA ARG A 85 -3.62 11.83 21.80
C ARG A 85 -4.63 12.38 22.80
N GLY A 86 -5.36 11.51 23.48
CA GLY A 86 -6.34 11.86 24.51
C GLY A 86 -6.70 10.67 25.39
N GLU A 87 -7.58 10.90 26.35
CA GLU A 87 -8.12 9.89 27.26
C GLU A 87 -9.60 9.66 26.93
N LEU A 88 -10.04 8.40 26.96
CA LEU A 88 -11.43 8.03 26.77
C LEU A 88 -12.03 7.67 28.13
N LEU A 89 -13.06 8.40 28.55
CA LEU A 89 -13.88 8.06 29.71
C LEU A 89 -15.08 7.24 29.20
N LEU A 90 -15.28 6.07 29.80
CA LEU A 90 -16.37 5.16 29.49
C LEU A 90 -17.59 5.42 30.38
#